data_AF-A0A948ZJ85-F1
#
_entry.id   AF-A0A948ZJ85-F1
#
_cell.length_a   1.000
_cell.length_b   1.000
_cell.length_c   1.000
_cell.angle_alpha   90.00
_cell.angle_beta   90.00
_cell.angle_gamma   90.00
#
_symmetry.space_group_name_H-M   'P 1'
#
loop_
_entity.id
_entity.type
_entity.pdbx_description
1 polymer ?
#
loop_
_entity_poly.entity_id
_entity_poly.type
_entity_poly.pdbx_seq_one_letter_code
_entity_poly.pdbx_strand_id
1 'polypeptide(L)' 'MVALDAGIIDKALFAARVLGRLGTVRATYVFGSYAEGRPDRWSDIDVAAFVEGAENWNLEKRVKAMA' A
#
# COMPACT_ATOMS: atom_id res chain seq x y z
N MET A 1 -19.13 -0.85 -1.43
CA MET A 1 -17.77 -0.70 -1.99
C MET A 1 -17.69 0.70 -2.57
N VAL A 2 -16.88 1.57 -1.97
CA VAL A 2 -16.74 2.96 -2.44
C VAL A 2 -15.87 2.97 -3.69
N ALA A 3 -16.28 3.71 -4.72
CA ALA A 3 -15.44 3.92 -5.88
C ALA A 3 -14.25 4.80 -5.49
N LEU A 4 -13.04 4.26 -5.58
CA LEU A 4 -11.81 5.03 -5.35
C LEU A 4 -11.56 5.96 -6.52
N ASP A 5 -11.13 7.18 -6.21
CA ASP A 5 -10.63 8.12 -7.22
C ASP A 5 -9.42 7.53 -7.97
N ALA A 6 -9.35 7.79 -9.28
CA ALA A 6 -8.30 7.25 -10.13
C ALA A 6 -6.88 7.63 -9.65
N GLY A 7 -6.71 8.84 -9.11
CA GLY A 7 -5.43 9.29 -8.57
C GLY A 7 -5.00 8.54 -7.31
N ILE A 8 -5.95 8.07 -6.50
CA ILE A 8 -5.66 7.23 -5.33
C ILE A 8 -5.24 5.83 -5.77
N ILE A 9 -5.92 5.27 -6.79
CA ILE A 9 -5.56 3.99 -7.39
C ILE A 9 -4.13 4.05 -7.94
N ASP A 10 -3.79 5.09 -8.70
CA ASP A 10 -2.46 5.25 -9.29
C ASP A 10 -1.36 5.35 -8.22
N LYS A 11 -1.61 6.08 -7.13
CA LYS A 11 -0.67 6.18 -6.00
C LYS A 11 -0.49 4.84 -5.28
N ALA A 12 -1.57 4.10 -5.05
CA ALA A 12 -1.51 2.77 -4.43
C ALA A 12 -0.74 1.77 -5.32
N LEU A 13 -0.98 1.80 -6.64
CA LEU A 13 -0.24 0.99 -7.60
C LEU A 13 1.24 1.40 -7.67
N PHE A 14 1.55 2.69 -7.56
CA PHE A 14 2.93 3.16 -7.48
C PHE A 14 3.63 2.60 -6.24
N ALA A 15 2.99 2.64 -5.07
CA ALA A 15 3.52 2.05 -3.84
C ALA A 15 3.80 0.55 -4.02
N ALA A 16 2.87 -0.20 -4.63
CA ALA A 16 3.05 -1.62 -4.94
C ALA A 16 4.28 -1.87 -5.85
N ARG A 17 4.52 -1.04 -6.86
CA ARG A 17 5.69 -1.15 -7.75
C ARG A 17 7.00 -0.88 -7.02
N VAL A 18 7.02 0.08 -6.10
CA VAL A 18 8.21 0.37 -5.27
C VAL A 18 8.51 -0.82 -4.36
N LEU A 19 7.49 -1.35 -3.67
CA LEU A 19 7.60 -2.55 -2.85
C LEU A 19 8.06 -3.78 -3.64
N GLY A 20 7.63 -3.88 -4.90
CA GLY A 20 8.05 -4.91 -5.86
C GLY A 20 9.56 -5.01 -6.08
N ARG A 21 10.33 -3.96 -5.77
CA ARG A 21 11.80 -3.97 -5.85
C ARG A 21 12.46 -4.77 -4.72
N LEU A 22 11.73 -5.04 -3.64
CA LEU A 22 12.23 -5.70 -2.43
C LEU A 22 11.76 -7.15 -2.29
N GLY A 23 10.74 -7.54 -3.06
CA GLY A 23 10.19 -8.88 -3.14
C GLY A 23 8.93 -8.93 -4.03
N THR A 24 8.44 -10.13 -4.33
CA THR A 24 7.24 -10.31 -5.16
C THR A 24 5.98 -9.90 -4.40
N VAL A 25 5.34 -8.81 -4.83
CA VAL A 25 4.03 -8.39 -4.32
C VAL A 25 2.94 -9.23 -4.98
N ARG A 26 2.19 -10.00 -4.19
CA ARG A 26 1.08 -10.86 -4.66
C ARG A 26 -0.25 -10.15 -4.71
N ALA A 27 -0.47 -9.21 -3.79
CA ALA A 27 -1.68 -8.43 -3.73
C ALA A 27 -1.41 -7.10 -3.03
N THR A 28 -2.23 -6.11 -3.36
CA THR A 28 -2.23 -4.80 -2.73
C THR A 28 -3.67 -4.37 -2.51
N TYR A 29 -3.98 -3.91 -1.30
CA TYR A 29 -5.29 -3.44 -0.91
C TYR A 29 -5.19 -2.02 -0.37
N VAL A 30 -6.12 -1.16 -0.78
CA VAL A 30 -6.34 0.13 -0.13
C VAL A 30 -7.28 -0.10 1.04
N PHE A 31 -6.93 0.42 2.21
CA PHE A 31 -7.79 0.41 3.39
C PHE A 31 -7.89 1.82 3.98
N GLY A 32 -8.46 1.95 5.18
CA GLY A 32 -8.58 3.24 5.86
C GLY A 32 -9.61 4.17 5.23
N SER A 33 -9.43 5.47 5.45
CA SER A 33 -10.43 6.52 5.18
C SER A 33 -10.90 6.57 3.73
N TYR A 34 -9.99 6.36 2.77
CA TYR A 34 -10.30 6.30 1.34
C TYR A 34 -11.15 5.07 0.97
N ALA A 35 -10.85 3.90 1.55
CA ALA A 35 -11.65 2.69 1.31
C ALA A 35 -13.06 2.79 1.93
N GLU A 36 -13.19 3.53 3.02
CA GLU A 36 -14.45 3.79 3.73
C GLU A 36 -15.27 4.94 3.12
N GLY A 37 -14.70 5.70 2.17
CA GLY A 37 -15.36 6.83 1.52
C GLY A 37 -15.52 8.07 2.40
N ARG A 38 -14.69 8.20 3.43
CA ARG A 38 -14.65 9.35 4.33
C ARG A 38 -13.26 9.97 4.50
N PRO A 39 -12.48 10.18 3.42
CA PRO A 39 -11.23 10.91 3.52
C PRO A 39 -11.49 12.41 3.73
N ASP A 40 -10.60 13.06 4.44
CA ASP A 40 -10.50 14.52 4.51
C ASP A 40 -9.20 15.02 3.86
N ARG A 41 -8.98 16.34 3.87
CA ARG A 41 -7.80 16.96 3.25
C ARG A 41 -6.46 16.56 3.88
N TRP A 42 -6.47 15.97 5.07
CA TRP A 42 -5.29 15.53 5.80
C TRP A 42 -5.11 14.01 5.78
N SER A 43 -6.04 13.29 5.14
CA SER A 43 -6.00 11.84 5.05
C SER A 43 -4.87 11.36 4.15
N ASP A 44 -4.09 10.43 4.67
CA ASP A 44 -3.11 9.64 3.95
C ASP A 44 -3.77 8.47 3.20
N ILE A 45 -2.95 7.71 2.48
CA ILE A 45 -3.39 6.54 1.71
C ILE A 45 -2.81 5.30 2.36
N ASP A 46 -3.66 4.55 3.04
CA ASP A 46 -3.30 3.30 3.68
C ASP A 46 -3.26 2.16 2.66
N VAL A 47 -2.10 1.50 2.55
CA VAL A 47 -1.87 0.40 1.62
C VAL A 47 -1.35 -0.83 2.34
N ALA A 48 -2.07 -1.95 2.21
CA ALA A 48 -1.62 -3.26 2.67
C ALA A 48 -1.06 -4.04 1.49
N ALA A 49 0.22 -4.42 1.56
CA ALA A 49 0.89 -5.23 0.54
C ALA A 49 1.22 -6.63 1.07
N PHE A 50 0.83 -7.64 0.31
CA PHE A 50 1.15 -9.03 0.58
C PHE A 50 2.37 -9.40 -0.25
N VAL A 51 3.52 -9.51 0.40
CA VAL A 51 4.80 -9.79 -0.26
C VAL A 51 5.25 -11.20 0.11
N GLU A 52 5.67 -11.98 -0.89
CA GLU A 52 6.22 -13.32 -0.65
C GLU A 52 7.42 -13.28 0.29
N GLY A 53 7.42 -14.15 1.30
CA GLY A 53 8.53 -14.29 2.23
C GLY A 53 8.68 -13.13 3.22
N ALA A 54 7.71 -12.20 3.28
CA ALA A 54 7.75 -11.05 4.19
C ALA A 54 7.77 -11.45 5.68
N GLU A 55 7.23 -12.63 6.02
CA GLU A 55 7.31 -13.23 7.35
C GLU A 55 8.75 -13.42 7.83
N ASN A 56 9.70 -13.60 6.91
CA ASN A 56 11.12 -13.77 7.21
C ASN A 56 11.90 -12.44 7.20
N TRP A 57 11.25 -11.32 6.94
CA TRP A 57 11.91 -10.01 6.90
C TRP A 57 12.14 -9.47 8.31
N ASN A 58 13.38 -9.07 8.58
CA ASN A 58 13.70 -8.31 9.79
C ASN A 58 13.09 -6.89 9.72
N LEU A 59 13.10 -6.19 10.87
CA LEU A 59 12.51 -4.86 10.99
C LEU A 59 13.16 -3.85 10.03
N GLU A 60 14.47 -3.90 9.83
CA GLU A 60 15.17 -3.01 8.91
C GLU A 60 14.67 -3.15 7.47
N LYS A 61 14.49 -4.37 6.98
CA LYS A 61 13.99 -4.62 5.63
C LYS A 61 12.54 -4.14 5.47
N ARG A 62 11.73 -4.26 6.52
CA ARG A 62 10.35 -3.73 6.56
C ARG A 62 10.34 -2.20 6.52
N VAL A 63 11.23 -1.54 7.27
CA VAL A 63 11.35 -0.07 7.25
C VAL A 63 11.85 0.44 5.90
N LYS A 64 12.86 -0.19 5.31
CA LYS A 64 13.34 0.14 3.95
C LYS A 64 12.26 -0.02 2.87
N ALA A 65 11.25 -0.85 3.13
CA ALA A 65 10.12 -1.01 2.23
C ALA A 65 9.12 0.15 2.31
N MET A 66 9.12 0.90 3.41
CA MET A 66 8.20 2.02 3.65
C MET A 66 8.88 3.39 3.59
N ALA A 67 10.19 3.44 3.33
CA ALA A 67 11.00 4.66 3.20
C ALA A 67 11.20 5.03 1.73
#